data_AF-A0A2V9DHI7-F1
#
_entry.id   AF-A0A2V9DHI7-F1
#
_cell.length_a   1.000
_cell.length_b   1.000
_cell.length_c   1.000
_cell.angle_alpha   90.00
_cell.angle_beta   90.00
_cell.angle_gamma   90.00
#
_symmetry.space_group_name_H-M   'P 1'
#
loop_
_entity.id
_entity.type
_entity.pdbx_description
1 polymer ?
#
loop_
_entity_poly.entity_id
_entity_poly.type
_entity_poly.pdbx_seq_one_letter_code
_entity_poly.pdbx_strand_id
1 'polypeptide(L)'
;MEFRIWPKNKWLSMIRLLLIGVLLILITEYLIYGRQTRRGRWAQINAKVWHWRHGYSTHVGDYVVPVPDHWLVETNEYRPAITLVDTRGRKTSDPLSGINVMDVVALNNPIRDLDSWVAIQRHERDLFKVRDIEEKTLRAGDERIVCLADHRPRDLLHLPGTSIVLVECQSNDRLSLRFFGHETDEFYTIASQIRKRK
;
A
#
# COMPACT_ATOMS: atom_id res chain seq x y z
N MET A 1 64.27 25.02 -18.14
CA MET A 1 63.30 24.04 -17.61
C MET A 1 62.86 24.52 -16.24
N GLU A 2 61.75 25.26 -16.16
CA GLU A 2 61.19 25.68 -14.87
C GLU A 2 60.28 24.58 -14.33
N PHE A 3 60.71 23.93 -13.25
CA PHE A 3 59.85 23.03 -12.48
C PHE A 3 58.85 23.87 -11.69
N ARG A 4 57.62 23.97 -12.20
CA ARG A 4 56.49 24.62 -11.53
C ARG A 4 56.05 23.76 -10.33
N ILE A 5 56.67 24.00 -9.17
CA ILE A 5 56.31 23.37 -7.91
C ILE A 5 54.87 23.78 -7.55
N TRP A 6 53.94 22.87 -7.74
CA TRP A 6 52.55 23.06 -7.33
C TRP A 6 52.52 23.22 -5.79
N PRO A 7 51.85 24.25 -5.26
CA PRO A 7 51.92 24.56 -3.84
C PRO A 7 51.16 23.46 -3.06
N LYS A 8 51.89 22.67 -2.23
CA LYS A 8 51.43 21.49 -1.47
C LYS A 8 50.10 21.70 -0.72
N ASN A 9 49.86 22.93 -0.31
CA ASN A 9 48.66 23.46 0.33
C ASN A 9 47.38 23.34 -0.52
N LYS A 10 47.45 23.42 -1.86
CA LYS A 10 46.27 23.24 -2.73
C LYS A 10 45.81 21.78 -2.81
N TRP A 11 46.76 20.85 -2.79
CA TRP A 11 46.48 19.40 -2.84
C TRP A 11 45.80 18.90 -1.56
N LEU A 12 46.30 19.34 -0.39
CA LEU A 12 45.68 19.08 0.91
C LEU A 12 44.28 19.69 1.02
N SER A 13 44.06 20.87 0.43
CA SER A 13 42.74 21.52 0.39
C SER A 13 41.74 20.71 -0.45
N MET A 14 42.15 20.23 -1.63
CA MET A 14 41.27 19.40 -2.46
C MET A 14 40.91 18.06 -1.81
N ILE A 15 41.88 17.38 -1.17
CA ILE A 15 41.61 16.13 -0.44
C ILE A 15 40.61 16.38 0.71
N ARG A 16 40.76 17.48 1.44
CA ARG A 16 39.82 17.85 2.52
C ARG A 16 38.41 18.09 1.99
N LEU A 17 38.25 18.79 0.87
CA LEU A 17 36.95 19.01 0.25
C LEU A 17 36.30 17.70 -0.23
N LEU A 18 37.10 16.79 -0.79
CA LEU A 18 36.63 15.45 -1.20
C LEU A 18 36.15 14.62 0.01
N LEU A 19 36.94 14.60 1.09
CA LEU A 19 36.57 13.90 2.32
C LEU A 19 35.32 14.50 2.98
N ILE A 20 35.19 15.84 3.00
CA ILE A 20 33.99 16.52 3.49
C ILE A 20 32.77 16.16 2.63
N GLY A 21 32.92 16.13 1.30
CA GLY A 21 31.85 15.73 0.38
C GLY A 21 31.38 14.29 0.65
N VAL A 22 32.30 13.34 0.79
CA VAL A 22 31.98 11.94 1.11
C VAL A 22 31.31 11.83 2.48
N LEU A 23 31.81 12.55 3.50
CA LEU A 23 31.22 12.57 4.83
C LEU A 23 29.78 13.08 4.80
N LEU A 24 29.50 14.16 4.05
CA LEU A 24 28.16 14.71 3.91
C LEU A 24 27.20 13.71 3.25
N ILE A 25 27.65 13.00 2.21
CA ILE A 25 26.84 11.95 1.56
C ILE A 25 26.48 10.86 2.57
N LEU A 26 27.46 10.36 3.32
CA LEU A 26 27.24 9.32 4.33
C LEU A 26 26.29 9.78 5.46
N ILE A 27 26.41 11.03 5.91
CA ILE A 27 25.50 11.61 6.92
C ILE A 27 24.08 11.72 6.34
N THR A 28 23.93 12.20 5.12
CA THR A 28 22.62 12.32 4.46
C THR A 28 21.96 10.96 4.29
N GLU A 29 22.71 9.96 3.83
CA GLU A 29 22.23 8.58 3.68
C GLU A 29 21.80 7.99 5.03
N TYR A 30 22.60 8.18 6.08
CA TYR A 30 22.27 7.75 7.44
C TYR A 30 21.01 8.43 7.98
N LEU A 31 20.83 9.73 7.75
CA LEU A 31 19.65 10.48 8.20
C LEU A 31 18.38 10.05 7.45
N ILE A 32 18.46 9.81 6.14
CA ILE A 32 17.34 9.31 5.34
C ILE A 32 16.95 7.90 5.82
N TYR A 33 17.94 7.01 5.95
CA TYR A 33 17.73 5.63 6.41
C TYR A 33 17.14 5.59 7.83
N GLY A 34 17.67 6.40 8.75
CA GLY A 34 17.19 6.52 10.11
C GLY A 34 15.76 7.07 10.21
N ARG A 35 15.37 8.00 9.33
CA ARG A 35 14.02 8.57 9.28
C ARG A 35 12.99 7.58 8.74
N GLN A 36 13.34 6.83 7.70
CA GLN A 36 12.50 5.78 7.11
C GLN A 36 12.21 4.68 8.14
N THR A 37 13.25 4.19 8.80
CA THR A 37 13.15 3.13 9.83
C THR A 37 12.31 3.59 11.03
N ARG A 38 12.46 4.85 11.46
CA ARG A 38 11.63 5.41 12.52
C ARG A 38 10.16 5.43 12.12
N ARG A 39 9.80 5.94 10.93
CA ARG A 39 8.39 5.97 10.47
C ARG A 39 7.74 4.58 10.45
N GLY A 40 8.47 3.54 10.07
CA GLY A 40 7.98 2.16 10.13
C GLY A 40 7.66 1.69 11.55
N ARG A 41 8.59 1.92 12.49
CA ARG A 41 8.38 1.59 13.92
C ARG A 41 7.23 2.37 14.54
N TRP A 42 7.10 3.66 14.24
CA TRP A 42 5.98 4.48 14.71
C TRP A 42 4.63 3.94 14.19
N ALA A 43 4.56 3.51 12.93
CA ALA A 43 3.35 2.90 12.38
C ALA A 43 2.98 1.59 13.11
N GLN A 44 3.96 0.72 13.39
CA GLN A 44 3.74 -0.51 14.15
C GLN A 44 3.28 -0.25 15.58
N ILE A 45 3.84 0.77 16.24
CA ILE A 45 3.38 1.19 17.57
C ILE A 45 1.95 1.70 17.50
N ASN A 46 1.62 2.52 16.51
CA ASN A 46 0.26 3.04 16.33
C ASN A 46 -0.74 1.92 16.06
N ALA A 47 -0.38 0.91 15.25
CA ALA A 47 -1.23 -0.26 15.01
C ALA A 47 -1.52 -1.00 16.33
N LYS A 48 -0.48 -1.28 17.14
CA LYS A 48 -0.65 -1.91 18.45
C LYS A 48 -1.53 -1.09 19.40
N VAL A 49 -1.33 0.22 19.45
CA VAL A 49 -2.16 1.12 20.27
C VAL A 49 -3.60 1.12 19.79
N TRP A 50 -3.82 1.10 18.47
CA TRP A 50 -5.15 1.03 17.88
C TRP A 50 -5.84 -0.30 18.26
N HIS A 51 -5.15 -1.44 18.11
CA HIS A 51 -5.67 -2.75 18.49
C HIS A 51 -5.98 -2.87 19.97
N TRP A 52 -5.13 -2.30 20.83
CA TRP A 52 -5.38 -2.27 22.26
C TRP A 52 -6.68 -1.51 22.61
N ARG A 53 -7.03 -0.48 21.83
CA ARG A 53 -8.24 0.33 22.05
C ARG A 53 -9.50 -0.25 21.40
N HIS A 54 -9.40 -0.86 20.23
CA HIS A 54 -10.55 -1.23 19.40
C HIS A 54 -10.70 -2.75 19.18
N GLY A 55 -9.71 -3.55 19.59
CA GLY A 55 -9.67 -4.98 19.32
C GLY A 55 -9.16 -5.31 17.90
N TYR A 56 -9.66 -6.41 17.33
CA TYR A 56 -9.21 -6.96 16.04
C TYR A 56 -10.25 -6.81 14.93
N SER A 57 -11.19 -5.87 15.10
CA SER A 57 -12.22 -5.58 14.11
C SER A 57 -12.68 -4.13 14.24
N THR A 58 -13.17 -3.57 13.15
CA THR A 58 -13.80 -2.24 13.12
C THR A 58 -15.08 -2.26 12.30
N HIS A 59 -15.83 -1.17 12.34
CA HIS A 59 -17.10 -1.03 11.64
C HIS A 59 -17.00 -0.04 10.48
N VAL A 60 -17.60 -0.41 9.36
CA VAL A 60 -17.73 0.44 8.16
C VAL A 60 -19.17 0.35 7.66
N GLY A 61 -20.00 1.34 7.99
CA GLY A 61 -21.44 1.23 7.78
C GLY A 61 -22.01 0.02 8.53
N ASP A 62 -22.69 -0.86 7.79
CA ASP A 62 -23.27 -2.11 8.33
C ASP A 62 -22.30 -3.29 8.28
N TYR A 63 -21.02 -3.08 7.98
CA TYR A 63 -20.02 -4.15 7.87
C TYR A 63 -19.08 -4.18 9.07
N VAL A 64 -18.76 -5.40 9.52
CA VAL A 64 -17.70 -5.70 10.47
C VAL A 64 -16.49 -6.15 9.68
N VAL A 65 -15.42 -5.38 9.77
CA VAL A 65 -14.17 -5.59 9.04
C VAL A 65 -13.11 -6.10 10.02
N PRO A 66 -12.52 -7.29 9.80
CA PRO A 66 -11.42 -7.77 10.63
C PRO A 66 -10.15 -6.96 10.33
N VAL A 67 -9.38 -6.69 11.37
CA VAL A 67 -8.12 -5.95 11.29
C VAL A 67 -7.03 -6.85 11.89
N PRO A 68 -6.08 -7.36 11.09
CA PRO A 68 -4.98 -8.15 11.62
C PRO A 68 -3.95 -7.28 12.37
N ASP A 69 -3.25 -7.86 13.35
CA ASP A 69 -2.39 -7.18 14.35
C ASP A 69 -1.37 -6.15 13.82
N HIS A 70 -0.90 -6.34 12.60
CA HIS A 70 0.12 -5.50 11.97
C HIS A 70 -0.45 -4.49 10.97
N TRP A 71 -1.78 -4.35 10.92
CA TRP A 71 -2.46 -3.36 10.10
C TRP A 71 -2.83 -2.13 10.92
N LEU A 72 -2.51 -0.95 10.40
CA LEU A 72 -2.97 0.31 10.96
C LEU A 72 -4.28 0.70 10.27
N VAL A 73 -5.25 1.15 11.05
CA VAL A 73 -6.52 1.69 10.53
C VAL A 73 -6.44 3.21 10.47
N GLU A 74 -6.64 3.75 9.27
CA GLU A 74 -6.84 5.17 9.02
C GLU A 74 -8.33 5.38 8.67
N THR A 75 -9.03 6.15 9.51
CA THR A 75 -10.46 6.42 9.33
C THR A 75 -10.67 7.71 8.56
N ASN A 76 -11.62 7.73 7.63
CA ASN A 76 -12.05 8.96 6.99
C ASN A 76 -13.25 9.55 7.75
N GLU A 77 -13.13 10.74 8.33
CA GLU A 77 -14.23 11.36 9.09
C GLU A 77 -15.44 11.75 8.21
N TYR A 78 -15.23 11.91 6.90
CA TYR A 78 -16.24 12.45 5.99
C TYR A 78 -17.06 11.39 5.24
N ARG A 79 -16.63 10.11 5.27
CA ARG A 79 -17.30 9.00 4.57
C ARG A 79 -17.17 7.73 5.40
N PRO A 80 -18.14 6.81 5.35
CA PRO A 80 -18.02 5.50 5.99
C PRO A 80 -17.00 4.65 5.23
N ALA A 81 -15.73 4.98 5.44
CA ALA A 81 -14.58 4.41 4.77
C ALA A 81 -13.41 4.33 5.74
N ILE A 82 -12.66 3.25 5.64
CA ILE A 82 -11.40 3.06 6.33
C ILE A 82 -10.35 2.63 5.31
N THR A 83 -9.11 2.96 5.62
CA THR A 83 -7.93 2.46 4.92
C THR A 83 -7.13 1.64 5.92
N LEU A 84 -6.89 0.37 5.59
CA LEU A 84 -6.00 -0.52 6.32
C LEU A 84 -4.62 -0.44 5.66
N VAL A 85 -3.56 -0.25 6.44
CA VAL A 85 -2.17 -0.20 5.95
C VAL A 85 -1.31 -1.23 6.66
N ASP A 86 -0.68 -2.14 5.92
CA ASP A 86 0.29 -3.10 6.49
C ASP A 86 1.57 -2.37 6.94
N THR A 87 1.89 -2.50 8.23
CA THR A 87 3.02 -1.84 8.87
C THR A 87 4.32 -2.67 8.83
N ARG A 88 4.31 -3.90 8.30
CA ARG A 88 5.50 -4.79 8.16
C ARG A 88 6.39 -4.39 6.99
N GLY A 89 5.79 -3.88 5.91
CA GLY A 89 6.43 -3.63 4.62
C GLY A 89 7.44 -2.49 4.54
N ARG A 90 7.51 -1.61 5.54
CA ARG A 90 8.33 -0.38 5.51
C ARG A 90 9.85 -0.59 5.68
N LYS A 91 10.36 -1.79 5.39
CA LYS A 91 11.78 -2.16 5.58
C LYS A 91 12.65 -1.91 4.35
N THR A 92 12.09 -1.76 3.16
CA THR A 92 12.85 -1.55 1.92
C THR A 92 13.17 -0.06 1.69
N SER A 93 14.27 0.19 0.97
CA SER A 93 14.74 1.52 0.59
C SER A 93 13.79 2.25 -0.37
N ASP A 94 12.94 1.51 -1.08
CA ASP A 94 11.88 2.06 -1.92
C ASP A 94 10.62 2.34 -1.05
N PRO A 95 10.17 3.61 -0.97
CA PRO A 95 9.01 4.02 -0.17
C PRO A 95 7.67 3.46 -0.66
N LEU A 96 7.58 2.88 -1.86
CA LEU A 96 6.38 2.21 -2.40
C LEU A 96 6.52 0.68 -2.43
N SER A 97 7.73 0.16 -2.36
CA SER A 97 7.99 -1.28 -2.26
C SER A 97 7.51 -1.81 -0.91
N GLY A 98 6.60 -2.78 -0.95
CA GLY A 98 6.13 -3.52 0.21
C GLY A 98 4.94 -2.94 0.97
N ILE A 99 4.32 -1.84 0.54
CA ILE A 99 3.12 -1.32 1.21
C ILE A 99 1.88 -2.04 0.66
N ASN A 100 1.26 -2.88 1.48
CA ASN A 100 -0.08 -3.38 1.24
C ASN A 100 -1.09 -2.40 1.86
N VAL A 101 -2.02 -1.91 1.05
CA VAL A 101 -3.09 -0.99 1.44
C VAL A 101 -4.42 -1.56 1.01
N MET A 102 -5.40 -1.56 1.91
CA MET A 102 -6.77 -2.01 1.63
C MET A 102 -7.75 -0.91 2.02
N ASP A 103 -8.47 -0.38 1.05
CA ASP A 103 -9.59 0.52 1.29
C ASP A 103 -10.88 -0.29 1.43
N VAL A 104 -11.65 0.01 2.47
CA VAL A 104 -12.97 -0.57 2.69
C VAL A 104 -13.97 0.57 2.79
N VAL A 105 -14.96 0.55 1.90
CA VAL A 105 -15.95 1.63 1.75
C VAL A 105 -17.35 1.05 1.78
N ALA A 106 -18.20 1.61 2.63
CA ALA A 106 -19.65 1.40 2.55
C ALA A 106 -20.26 2.47 1.64
N LEU A 107 -20.79 2.06 0.51
CA LEU A 107 -21.45 2.93 -0.45
C LEU A 107 -22.82 3.38 0.10
N ASN A 108 -23.19 4.62 -0.24
CA ASN A 108 -24.50 5.16 0.17
C ASN A 108 -25.68 4.43 -0.47
N ASN A 109 -25.49 3.93 -1.70
CA ASN A 109 -26.51 3.24 -2.46
C ASN A 109 -25.97 1.89 -2.93
N PRO A 110 -26.82 0.85 -2.96
CA PRO A 110 -26.42 -0.42 -3.53
C PRO A 110 -26.21 -0.30 -5.04
N ILE A 111 -25.35 -1.16 -5.58
CA ILE A 111 -25.19 -1.23 -7.04
C ILE A 111 -26.40 -1.92 -7.65
N ARG A 112 -26.92 -1.31 -8.72
CA ARG A 112 -28.11 -1.81 -9.42
C ARG A 112 -27.90 -3.20 -10.04
N ASP A 113 -26.72 -3.41 -10.62
CA ASP A 113 -26.36 -4.66 -11.28
C ASP A 113 -24.85 -4.91 -11.16
N LEU A 114 -24.51 -5.97 -10.41
CA LEU A 114 -23.13 -6.38 -10.18
C LEU A 114 -22.50 -6.97 -11.44
N ASP A 115 -23.26 -7.69 -12.27
CA ASP A 115 -22.74 -8.31 -13.48
C ASP A 115 -22.46 -7.24 -14.55
N SER A 116 -23.29 -6.18 -14.61
CA SER A 116 -22.98 -4.97 -15.38
C SER A 116 -21.68 -4.30 -14.92
N TRP A 117 -21.46 -4.16 -13.61
CA TRP A 117 -20.21 -3.62 -13.09
C TRP A 117 -19.02 -4.47 -13.52
N VAL A 118 -19.10 -5.80 -13.40
CA VAL A 118 -18.04 -6.73 -13.85
C VAL A 118 -17.77 -6.57 -15.35
N ALA A 119 -18.82 -6.48 -16.18
CA ALA A 119 -18.67 -6.30 -17.62
C ALA A 119 -17.96 -4.99 -17.99
N ILE A 120 -18.32 -3.88 -17.36
CA ILE A 120 -17.65 -2.58 -17.54
C ILE A 120 -16.18 -2.69 -17.13
N GLN A 121 -15.93 -3.27 -15.95
CA GLN A 121 -14.58 -3.42 -15.41
C GLN A 121 -13.67 -4.31 -16.27
N ARG A 122 -14.20 -5.38 -16.86
CA ARG A 122 -13.48 -6.20 -17.85
C ARG A 122 -13.20 -5.40 -19.13
N HIS A 123 -14.21 -4.70 -19.64
CA HIS A 123 -14.06 -3.89 -20.86
C HIS A 123 -12.99 -2.79 -20.70
N GLU A 124 -12.97 -2.07 -19.58
CA GLU A 124 -11.93 -1.08 -19.29
C GLU A 124 -10.53 -1.70 -19.26
N ARG A 125 -10.37 -2.85 -18.60
CA ARG A 125 -9.09 -3.57 -18.52
C ARG A 125 -8.63 -4.09 -19.89
N ASP A 126 -9.56 -4.54 -20.73
CA ASP A 126 -9.29 -4.94 -22.11
C ASP A 126 -8.77 -3.74 -22.93
N LEU A 127 -9.38 -2.55 -22.77
CA LEU A 127 -8.92 -1.32 -23.41
C LEU A 127 -7.50 -0.93 -22.98
N PHE A 128 -7.16 -1.14 -21.71
CA PHE A 128 -5.82 -0.93 -21.16
C PHE A 128 -4.84 -2.09 -21.39
N LYS A 129 -5.28 -3.15 -22.11
CA LYS A 129 -4.48 -4.34 -22.43
C LYS A 129 -3.91 -5.04 -21.18
N VAL A 130 -4.66 -5.05 -20.08
CA VAL A 130 -4.32 -5.86 -18.90
C VAL A 130 -4.52 -7.33 -19.27
N ARG A 131 -3.47 -8.14 -19.17
CA ARG A 131 -3.49 -9.53 -19.68
C ARG A 131 -3.87 -10.56 -18.63
N ASP A 132 -3.50 -10.30 -17.37
CA ASP A 132 -3.64 -11.24 -16.27
C ASP A 132 -4.69 -10.69 -15.28
N ILE A 133 -5.95 -11.00 -15.56
CA ILE A 133 -7.09 -10.66 -14.70
C ILE A 133 -7.50 -11.92 -13.94
N GLU A 134 -7.36 -11.89 -12.62
CA GLU A 134 -7.89 -12.93 -11.75
C GLU A 134 -9.25 -12.49 -11.20
N GLU A 135 -10.27 -13.31 -11.41
CA GLU A 135 -11.60 -13.10 -10.84
C GLU A 135 -11.85 -14.04 -9.66
N LYS A 136 -12.31 -13.48 -8.55
CA LYS A 136 -12.68 -14.25 -7.36
C LYS A 136 -14.01 -13.78 -6.82
N THR A 137 -14.90 -14.72 -6.54
CA THR A 137 -16.17 -14.42 -5.87
C THR A 137 -16.06 -14.77 -4.38
N LEU A 138 -16.38 -13.81 -3.53
CA LEU A 138 -16.47 -13.95 -2.07
C LEU A 138 -17.92 -13.78 -1.61
N ARG A 139 -18.17 -14.04 -0.33
CA ARG A 139 -19.49 -13.82 0.31
C ARG A 139 -19.32 -13.13 1.64
N ALA A 140 -20.22 -12.19 1.94
CA ALA A 140 -20.37 -11.58 3.26
C ALA A 140 -21.82 -11.74 3.73
N GLY A 141 -22.11 -12.84 4.44
CA GLY A 141 -23.49 -13.25 4.71
C GLY A 141 -24.17 -13.71 3.41
N ASP A 142 -25.29 -13.08 3.06
CA ASP A 142 -26.05 -13.35 1.82
C ASP A 142 -25.60 -12.48 0.64
N GLU A 143 -24.66 -11.55 0.86
CA GLU A 143 -24.13 -10.68 -0.19
C GLU A 143 -23.05 -11.41 -1.02
N ARG A 144 -23.17 -11.31 -2.35
CA ARG A 144 -22.16 -11.76 -3.29
C ARG A 144 -21.19 -10.60 -3.55
N ILE A 145 -19.90 -10.86 -3.35
CA ILE A 145 -18.82 -9.92 -3.65
C ILE A 145 -18.03 -10.48 -4.83
N VAL A 146 -17.83 -9.70 -5.88
CA VAL A 146 -16.96 -10.07 -7.00
C VAL A 146 -15.71 -9.19 -6.96
N CYS A 147 -14.54 -9.83 -7.03
CA CYS A 147 -13.23 -9.21 -7.03
C CYS A 147 -12.54 -9.45 -8.37
N LEU A 148 -11.93 -8.39 -8.91
CA LEU A 148 -11.11 -8.43 -10.12
C LEU A 148 -9.71 -7.93 -9.74
N ALA A 149 -8.71 -8.80 -9.88
CA ALA A 149 -7.32 -8.49 -9.61
C ALA A 149 -6.54 -8.29 -10.91
N ASP A 150 -5.87 -7.15 -11.01
CA ASP A 150 -4.99 -6.79 -12.11
C ASP A 150 -3.55 -7.02 -11.69
N HIS A 151 -2.93 -8.06 -12.26
CA HIS A 151 -1.51 -8.27 -12.13
C HIS A 151 -0.81 -7.40 -13.18
N ARG A 152 -0.52 -6.14 -12.85
CA ARG A 152 0.14 -5.23 -13.79
C ARG A 152 1.65 -5.52 -13.83
N PRO A 153 2.22 -5.95 -14.97
CA PRO A 153 3.66 -6.06 -15.10
C PRO A 153 4.34 -4.69 -15.05
N ARG A 154 5.60 -4.72 -14.63
CA ARG A 154 6.56 -3.66 -14.20
C ARG A 154 6.56 -2.30 -14.96
N ASP A 155 5.92 -2.17 -16.12
CA ASP A 155 6.26 -1.11 -17.09
C ASP A 155 5.39 0.16 -17.02
N LEU A 156 4.25 0.16 -16.32
CA LEU A 156 3.37 1.34 -16.29
C LEU A 156 3.77 2.41 -15.26
N LEU A 157 4.55 2.06 -14.23
CA LEU A 157 4.87 2.99 -13.13
C LEU A 157 6.33 3.46 -13.10
N HIS A 158 7.21 2.99 -14.00
CA HIS A 158 8.65 3.30 -13.99
C HIS A 158 9.32 3.08 -12.61
N LEU A 159 8.74 2.23 -11.76
CA LEU A 159 9.25 1.90 -10.44
C LEU A 159 10.13 0.64 -10.54
N PRO A 160 11.44 0.73 -10.24
CA PRO A 160 12.31 -0.43 -10.35
C PRO A 160 11.98 -1.47 -9.26
N GLY A 161 11.59 -2.67 -9.69
CA GLY A 161 11.72 -3.89 -8.87
C GLY A 161 10.47 -4.42 -8.15
N THR A 162 9.28 -3.85 -8.36
CA THR A 162 8.06 -4.29 -7.64
C THR A 162 6.93 -4.69 -8.59
N SER A 163 6.41 -5.91 -8.45
CA SER A 163 5.14 -6.33 -9.05
C SER A 163 4.01 -5.89 -8.12
N ILE A 164 3.09 -5.07 -8.62
CA ILE A 164 1.98 -4.54 -7.84
C ILE A 164 0.69 -5.13 -8.37
N VAL A 165 -0.13 -5.65 -7.46
CA VAL A 165 -1.47 -6.14 -7.74
C VAL A 165 -2.46 -5.10 -7.26
N LEU A 166 -3.36 -4.71 -8.17
CA LEU A 166 -4.53 -3.91 -7.85
C LEU A 166 -5.74 -4.83 -7.82
N VAL A 167 -6.43 -4.94 -6.69
CA VAL A 167 -7.69 -5.69 -6.61
C VAL A 167 -8.82 -4.73 -6.35
N GLU A 168 -9.89 -4.85 -7.14
CA GLU A 168 -11.12 -4.10 -6.94
C GLU A 168 -12.24 -5.09 -6.72
N CYS A 169 -12.95 -4.95 -5.60
CA CYS A 169 -14.11 -5.78 -5.29
C CYS A 169 -15.35 -4.95 -5.07
N GLN A 170 -16.48 -5.57 -5.39
CA GLN A 170 -17.76 -4.93 -5.29
C GLN A 170 -18.83 -5.94 -4.87
N SER A 171 -19.67 -5.57 -3.91
CA SER A 171 -20.84 -6.36 -3.55
C SER A 171 -22.09 -5.93 -4.31
N ASN A 172 -23.06 -6.83 -4.37
CA ASN A 172 -24.41 -6.57 -4.87
C ASN A 172 -25.23 -5.66 -3.94
N ASP A 173 -24.73 -5.35 -2.75
CA ASP A 173 -25.30 -4.34 -1.87
C ASP A 173 -24.35 -3.13 -1.82
N ARG A 174 -23.77 -2.79 -0.66
CA ARG A 174 -23.08 -1.52 -0.42
C ARG A 174 -21.57 -1.65 -0.18
N LEU A 175 -20.99 -2.84 -0.19
CA LEU A 175 -19.56 -3.00 0.12
C LEU A 175 -18.71 -2.81 -1.13
N SER A 176 -17.72 -1.92 -1.03
CA SER A 176 -16.66 -1.77 -2.04
C SER A 176 -15.30 -1.92 -1.37
N LEU A 177 -14.44 -2.75 -1.94
CA LEU A 177 -13.08 -2.98 -1.45
C LEU A 177 -12.10 -2.63 -2.55
N ARG A 178 -10.99 -1.99 -2.20
CA ARG A 178 -9.85 -1.84 -3.10
C ARG A 178 -8.59 -2.27 -2.37
N PHE A 179 -7.67 -2.88 -3.09
CA PHE A 179 -6.39 -3.29 -2.55
C PHE A 179 -5.27 -2.93 -3.51
N PHE A 180 -4.20 -2.42 -2.94
CA PHE A 180 -2.96 -2.11 -3.63
C PHE A 180 -1.83 -2.75 -2.83
N GLY A 181 -1.14 -3.71 -3.42
CA GLY A 181 -0.11 -4.44 -2.68
C GLY A 181 0.67 -5.41 -3.57
N HIS A 182 1.42 -6.32 -2.95
CA HIS A 182 2.25 -7.30 -3.67
C HIS A 182 1.67 -8.72 -3.60
N GLU A 183 0.95 -9.04 -2.52
CA GLU A 183 0.38 -10.36 -2.28
C GLU A 183 -1.13 -10.25 -2.05
N THR A 184 -1.91 -11.00 -2.82
CA THR A 184 -3.38 -11.01 -2.73
C THR A 184 -3.92 -11.97 -1.67
N ASP A 185 -3.10 -12.91 -1.19
CA ASP A 185 -3.52 -13.95 -0.23
C ASP A 185 -3.99 -13.34 1.10
N GLU A 186 -3.23 -12.37 1.62
CA GLU A 186 -3.61 -11.67 2.85
C GLU A 186 -4.87 -10.83 2.64
N PHE A 187 -4.98 -10.14 1.50
CA PHE A 187 -6.19 -9.42 1.14
C PHE A 187 -7.42 -10.32 1.14
N TYR A 188 -7.36 -11.47 0.44
CA TYR A 188 -8.48 -12.40 0.39
C TYR A 188 -8.79 -13.04 1.75
N THR A 189 -7.77 -13.22 2.60
CA THR A 189 -7.95 -13.68 3.99
C THR A 189 -8.75 -12.68 4.82
N ILE A 190 -8.45 -11.38 4.70
CA ILE A 190 -9.20 -10.31 5.38
C ILE A 190 -10.60 -10.17 4.78
N ALA A 191 -10.69 -10.06 3.46
CA ALA A 191 -11.94 -9.80 2.74
C ALA A 191 -12.99 -10.92 2.94
N SER A 192 -12.56 -12.18 2.96
CA SER A 192 -13.46 -13.33 3.19
C SER A 192 -14.03 -13.40 4.61
N GLN A 193 -13.44 -12.69 5.56
CA GLN A 193 -13.88 -12.64 6.94
C GLN A 193 -14.77 -11.43 7.25
N ILE A 194 -14.98 -10.53 6.28
CA ILE A 194 -15.91 -9.40 6.42
C ILE A 194 -17.35 -9.93 6.56
N ARG A 195 -18.09 -9.38 7.51
CA ARG A 195 -19.47 -9.80 7.80
C ARG A 195 -20.41 -8.62 7.86
N LYS A 196 -21.65 -8.79 7.41
CA LYS A 196 -22.71 -7.82 7.65
C LYS A 196 -23.21 -7.92 9.09
N ARG A 197 -23.40 -6.77 9.74
CA ARG A 197 -24.08 -6.64 11.03
C ARG A 197 -25.57 -6.89 10.79
N LYS A 198 -26.14 -7.84 11.52
CA LYS A 198 -27.59 -8.09 11.53
C LYS A 198 -28.34 -6.91 12.14
#